data_AF-A0AAX6E1X2-F1
#
_entry.id   AF-A0AAX6E1X2-F1
#
_cell.length_a   1.000
_cell.length_b   1.000
_cell.length_c   1.000
_cell.angle_alpha   90.00
_cell.angle_beta   90.00
_cell.angle_gamma   90.00
#
_symmetry.space_group_name_H-M   'P 1'
#
loop_
_entity.id
_entity.type
_entity.pdbx_description
1 polymer ?
#
loop_
_entity_poly.entity_id
_entity_poly.type
_entity_poly.pdbx_seq_one_letter_code
_entity_poly.pdbx_strand_id
1 'polypeptide(L)'
;MAATATRAHSSLHSEWWQYVLEYSNSISNLLGAPSLPSSSVIEDPMTVLQPVKKPTYLKAAWHLLEIFYVDKMSSSWLPESLVDWLADYDCLLSKAEPTIHSKLVGLQNKLVYLQVIEDDPEYWEGISLALAVGWLDIVVKLLRLHGSYQLDQIDNRETENGLVEAVAVLASTMPRMRPDSAMGRLGQCYKNKSDFIKAWEKWRGQIAKLDCSAFWVQCGHHRTREGLRNLLQIMLGNLNNITSATCHWMELFISHFLYMRPFTVGLEGMRSLAQKCVAAETRNQFKWFDGVAEWYSWRKYRGCFSRVLKRIWTVDGYTCHRVADS
;
A
#
# COMPACT_ATOMS: atom_id res chain seq x y z
N MET A 1 -5.96 -37.07 -31.84
CA MET A 1 -4.56 -36.64 -31.62
C MET A 1 -4.39 -35.15 -31.31
N ALA A 2 -5.37 -34.27 -31.56
CA ALA A 2 -5.26 -32.84 -31.19
C ALA A 2 -5.45 -32.55 -29.68
N ALA A 3 -6.25 -33.35 -28.96
CA ALA A 3 -6.55 -33.13 -27.53
C ALA A 3 -5.39 -33.45 -26.57
N THR A 4 -4.41 -34.26 -26.99
CA THR A 4 -3.23 -34.62 -26.20
C THR A 4 -2.11 -33.57 -26.29
N ALA A 5 -1.98 -32.88 -27.43
CA ALA A 5 -1.00 -31.81 -27.62
C ALA A 5 -1.33 -30.55 -26.81
N THR A 6 -2.61 -30.18 -26.72
CA THR A 6 -3.07 -29.03 -25.92
C THR A 6 -2.86 -29.23 -24.41
N ARG A 7 -2.94 -30.49 -23.95
CA ARG A 7 -2.77 -30.87 -22.54
C ARG A 7 -1.31 -30.93 -22.10
N ALA A 8 -0.40 -31.31 -23.01
CA ALA A 8 1.05 -31.29 -22.79
C ALA A 8 1.64 -29.86 -22.83
N HIS A 9 1.13 -29.00 -23.71
CA HIS A 9 1.54 -27.59 -23.73
C HIS A 9 1.12 -26.82 -22.48
N SER A 10 -0.06 -27.13 -21.92
CA SER A 10 -0.52 -26.53 -20.67
C SER A 10 0.28 -26.98 -19.44
N SER A 11 0.76 -28.24 -19.41
CA SER A 11 1.58 -28.73 -18.29
C SER A 11 2.99 -28.16 -18.33
N LEU A 12 3.65 -28.12 -19.50
CA LEU A 12 4.97 -27.52 -19.69
C LEU A 12 5.00 -26.02 -19.36
N HIS A 13 3.96 -25.29 -19.75
CA HIS A 13 3.83 -23.86 -19.41
C HIS A 13 3.56 -23.63 -17.91
N SER A 14 2.88 -24.56 -17.24
CA SER A 14 2.66 -24.52 -15.79
C SER A 14 3.94 -24.82 -15.00
N GLU A 15 4.71 -25.82 -15.45
CA GLU A 15 6.00 -26.20 -14.86
C GLU A 15 7.04 -25.09 -15.07
N TRP A 16 7.14 -24.52 -16.27
CA TRP A 16 8.01 -23.36 -16.54
C TRP A 16 7.72 -22.19 -15.60
N TRP A 17 6.45 -21.93 -15.29
CA TRP A 17 6.08 -20.84 -14.41
C TRP A 17 6.48 -21.06 -12.96
N GLN A 18 6.41 -22.31 -12.48
CA GLN A 18 6.93 -22.68 -11.16
C GLN A 18 8.45 -22.46 -11.08
N TYR A 19 9.20 -22.83 -12.12
CA TYR A 19 10.65 -22.56 -12.17
C TYR A 19 10.99 -21.07 -12.16
N VAL A 20 10.21 -20.23 -12.86
CA VAL A 20 10.39 -18.77 -12.84
C VAL A 20 10.16 -18.21 -11.43
N LEU A 21 9.12 -18.68 -10.73
CA LEU A 21 8.84 -18.29 -9.35
C LEU A 21 9.94 -18.74 -8.38
N GLU A 22 10.41 -19.98 -8.49
CA GLU A 22 11.50 -20.52 -7.66
C GLU A 22 12.83 -19.78 -7.88
N TYR A 23 13.15 -19.47 -9.14
CA TYR A 23 14.32 -18.68 -9.48
C TYR A 23 14.21 -17.26 -8.93
N SER A 24 13.02 -16.66 -9.04
CA SER A 24 12.76 -15.33 -8.49
C SER A 24 12.92 -15.30 -6.98
N ASN A 25 12.36 -16.29 -6.27
CA ASN A 25 12.54 -16.47 -4.82
C ASN A 25 14.01 -16.62 -4.45
N SER A 26 14.79 -17.35 -5.25
CA SER A 26 16.23 -17.52 -5.03
C SER A 26 16.98 -16.19 -5.15
N ILE A 27 16.70 -15.39 -6.17
CA ILE A 27 17.27 -14.03 -6.30
C ILE A 27 16.81 -13.15 -5.14
N SER A 28 15.52 -13.17 -4.82
CA SER A 28 14.92 -12.42 -3.73
C SER A 28 15.68 -12.70 -2.42
N ASN A 29 15.97 -13.96 -2.10
CA ASN A 29 16.74 -14.35 -0.91
C ASN A 29 18.20 -13.85 -0.95
N LEU A 30 18.84 -13.87 -2.12
CA LEU A 30 20.21 -13.33 -2.30
C LEU A 30 20.28 -11.82 -2.12
N LEU A 31 19.24 -11.09 -2.50
CA LEU A 31 19.15 -9.63 -2.36
C LEU A 31 18.92 -9.17 -0.91
N GLY A 32 18.76 -10.12 0.01
CA GLY A 32 18.56 -9.90 1.44
C GLY A 32 17.26 -10.53 1.94
N ALA A 33 17.27 -10.93 3.21
CA ALA A 33 16.04 -11.32 3.89
C ALA A 33 15.03 -10.16 3.84
N PRO A 34 13.72 -10.44 3.71
CA PRO A 34 12.73 -9.44 4.06
C PRO A 34 13.08 -8.90 5.46
N SER A 35 13.02 -7.58 5.65
CA SER A 35 12.76 -7.08 6.99
C SER A 35 11.57 -7.88 7.51
N LEU A 36 11.65 -8.39 8.75
CA LEU A 36 10.50 -9.00 9.42
C LEU A 36 9.26 -8.17 9.06
N PRO A 37 8.14 -8.82 8.69
CA PRO A 37 6.97 -8.10 8.21
C PRO A 37 6.74 -6.95 9.16
N SER A 38 6.73 -5.73 8.63
CA SER A 38 6.37 -4.52 9.36
C SER A 38 4.87 -4.56 9.67
N SER A 39 4.37 -5.68 10.23
CA SER A 39 3.02 -5.83 10.80
C SER A 39 2.80 -4.91 12.00
N SER A 40 3.77 -4.10 12.35
CA SER A 40 3.70 -3.22 13.49
C SER A 40 4.85 -2.22 13.48
N VAL A 41 4.77 -1.20 12.61
CA VAL A 41 5.47 0.07 12.89
C VAL A 41 5.07 0.61 14.28
N ILE A 42 3.95 0.11 14.82
CA ILE A 42 3.50 0.33 16.18
C ILE A 42 3.01 -1.02 16.75
N GLU A 43 3.81 -1.72 17.57
CA GLU A 43 3.30 -2.84 18.37
C GLU A 43 2.49 -2.28 19.54
N ASP A 44 3.14 -1.45 20.35
CA ASP A 44 2.54 -0.54 21.32
C ASP A 44 2.91 0.92 20.93
N PRO A 45 1.92 1.80 20.71
CA PRO A 45 2.15 3.21 20.33
C PRO A 45 2.99 4.00 21.33
N MET A 46 3.13 3.53 22.57
CA MET A 46 3.96 4.15 23.60
C MET A 46 5.37 3.57 23.66
N THR A 47 5.68 2.51 22.89
CA THR A 47 6.99 1.85 22.87
C THR A 47 7.81 2.21 21.64
N VAL A 48 8.96 2.84 21.85
CA VAL A 48 9.88 3.21 20.77
C VAL A 48 10.44 1.96 20.09
N LEU A 49 10.27 1.87 18.77
CA LEU A 49 10.75 0.74 17.97
C LEU A 49 12.28 0.59 17.97
N GLN A 50 12.73 -0.67 17.97
CA GLN A 50 14.14 -1.04 17.74
C GLN A 50 14.46 -1.06 16.23
N PRO A 51 15.69 -0.71 15.82
CA PRO A 51 16.07 -0.64 14.42
C PRO A 51 16.12 -2.02 13.76
N VAL A 52 15.17 -2.30 12.86
CA VAL A 52 15.20 -3.46 11.97
C VAL A 52 16.26 -3.27 10.88
N LYS A 53 16.84 -4.37 10.38
CA LYS A 53 17.78 -4.35 9.26
C LYS A 53 17.17 -3.60 8.06
N LYS A 54 17.78 -2.48 7.66
CA LYS A 54 17.25 -1.63 6.60
C LYS A 54 17.18 -2.40 5.27
N PRO A 55 16.03 -2.35 4.56
CA PRO A 55 15.91 -2.94 3.24
C PRO A 55 16.83 -2.24 2.23
N THR A 56 17.12 -2.89 1.10
CA THR A 56 17.93 -2.30 0.02
C THR A 56 17.06 -1.87 -1.16
N TYR A 57 17.48 -0.81 -1.87
CA TYR A 57 16.83 -0.36 -3.10
C TYR A 57 16.72 -1.47 -4.16
N LEU A 58 17.74 -2.32 -4.27
CA LEU A 58 17.77 -3.42 -5.22
C LEU A 58 16.70 -4.48 -4.90
N LYS A 59 16.52 -4.80 -3.63
CA LYS A 59 15.48 -5.71 -3.15
C LYS A 59 14.08 -5.12 -3.38
N ALA A 60 13.87 -3.85 -3.06
CA ALA A 60 12.61 -3.16 -3.28
C ALA A 60 12.22 -3.16 -4.78
N ALA A 61 13.18 -2.85 -5.67
CA ALA A 61 12.96 -2.87 -7.10
C ALA A 61 12.67 -4.29 -7.62
N TRP A 62 13.36 -5.30 -7.10
CA TRP A 62 13.11 -6.71 -7.45
C TRP A 62 11.70 -7.15 -7.05
N HIS A 63 11.24 -6.81 -5.85
CA HIS A 63 9.88 -7.12 -5.40
C HIS A 63 8.81 -6.46 -6.27
N LEU A 64 9.01 -5.24 -6.77
CA LEU A 64 8.09 -4.66 -7.76
C LEU A 64 8.07 -5.46 -9.06
N LEU A 65 9.23 -5.91 -9.55
CA LEU A 65 9.29 -6.78 -10.73
C LEU A 65 8.51 -8.07 -10.50
N GLU A 66 8.64 -8.66 -9.31
CA GLU A 66 7.89 -9.85 -8.92
C GLU A 66 6.39 -9.59 -8.97
N ILE A 67 5.91 -8.53 -8.33
CA ILE A 67 4.50 -8.15 -8.28
C ILE A 67 3.90 -7.95 -9.68
N PHE A 68 4.61 -7.27 -10.59
CA PHE A 68 4.04 -6.92 -11.90
C PHE A 68 4.24 -7.99 -12.98
N TYR A 69 5.29 -8.81 -12.90
CA TYR A 69 5.73 -9.64 -14.02
C TYR A 69 5.95 -11.11 -13.69
N VAL A 70 6.16 -11.50 -12.42
CA VAL A 70 6.53 -12.87 -12.03
C VAL A 70 5.42 -13.57 -11.23
N ASP A 71 4.68 -12.84 -10.41
CA ASP A 71 3.51 -13.39 -9.74
C ASP A 71 2.27 -13.14 -10.62
N LYS A 72 1.71 -14.21 -11.21
CA LYS A 72 0.43 -14.09 -11.94
C LYS A 72 -0.74 -13.93 -10.98
N MET A 73 -0.62 -14.40 -9.74
CA MET A 73 -1.67 -14.34 -8.74
C MET A 73 -1.77 -12.95 -8.11
N SER A 74 -0.66 -12.24 -7.91
CA SER A 74 -0.63 -10.83 -7.47
C SER A 74 -1.54 -9.95 -8.32
N SER A 75 -1.71 -10.22 -9.62
CA SER A 75 -2.61 -9.45 -10.49
C SER A 75 -4.06 -9.38 -9.98
N SER A 76 -4.52 -10.41 -9.26
CA SER A 76 -5.87 -10.47 -8.69
C SER A 76 -6.04 -9.64 -7.41
N TRP A 77 -4.94 -9.27 -6.75
CA TRP A 77 -4.90 -8.50 -5.51
C TRP A 77 -3.80 -7.43 -5.52
N LEU A 78 -3.48 -6.90 -6.71
CA LEU A 78 -2.36 -6.00 -6.94
C LEU A 78 -2.33 -4.79 -5.98
N PRO A 79 -3.45 -4.11 -5.68
CA PRO A 79 -3.45 -3.02 -4.71
C PRO A 79 -2.88 -3.44 -3.35
N GLU A 80 -3.24 -4.62 -2.87
CA GLU A 80 -2.76 -5.14 -1.59
C GLU A 80 -1.27 -5.49 -1.63
N SER A 81 -0.79 -6.07 -2.72
CA SER A 81 0.65 -6.33 -2.89
C SER A 81 1.46 -5.05 -2.89
N LEU A 82 0.92 -3.95 -3.43
CA LEU A 82 1.57 -2.64 -3.42
C LEU A 82 1.53 -1.99 -2.02
N VAL A 83 0.44 -2.16 -1.26
CA VAL A 83 0.38 -1.73 0.15
C VAL A 83 1.44 -2.46 0.98
N ASP A 84 1.56 -3.78 0.79
CA ASP A 84 2.53 -4.60 1.51
C ASP A 84 3.97 -4.22 1.13
N TRP A 85 4.22 -4.00 -0.16
CA TRP A 85 5.49 -3.48 -0.64
C TRP A 85 5.82 -2.13 0.01
N LEU A 86 4.86 -1.20 0.07
CA LEU A 86 5.09 0.10 0.68
C LEU A 86 5.41 -0.04 2.17
N ALA A 87 4.70 -0.88 2.91
CA ALA A 87 4.98 -1.11 4.34
C ALA A 87 6.42 -1.59 4.60
N ASP A 88 6.98 -2.38 3.68
CA ASP A 88 8.34 -2.90 3.80
C ASP A 88 9.41 -1.90 3.31
N TYR A 89 9.09 -1.01 2.37
CA TYR A 89 10.07 -0.18 1.66
C TYR A 89 9.85 1.33 1.75
N ASP A 90 8.83 1.82 2.46
CA ASP A 90 8.52 3.26 2.60
C ASP A 90 9.74 4.08 3.04
N CYS A 91 10.54 3.56 3.97
CA CYS A 91 11.75 4.22 4.46
C CYS A 91 12.82 4.48 3.37
N LEU A 92 12.69 3.86 2.19
CA LEU A 92 13.59 4.05 1.05
C LEU A 92 13.13 5.15 0.10
N LEU A 93 11.85 5.55 0.14
CA LEU A 93 11.25 6.44 -0.85
C LEU A 93 11.86 7.84 -0.86
N SER A 94 12.30 8.36 0.28
CA SER A 94 13.00 9.65 0.31
C SER A 94 14.11 9.71 1.35
N LYS A 95 15.28 10.24 0.92
CA LYS A 95 16.41 10.57 1.79
C LYS A 95 16.38 12.02 2.29
N ALA A 96 15.59 12.88 1.64
CA ALA A 96 15.58 14.33 1.88
C ALA A 96 14.22 14.85 2.37
N GLU A 97 13.13 14.18 2.00
CA GLU A 97 11.77 14.51 2.43
C GLU A 97 11.26 13.49 3.44
N PRO A 98 10.38 13.90 4.37
CA PRO A 98 9.81 13.00 5.35
C PRO A 98 8.89 11.96 4.68
N THR A 99 9.24 10.68 4.85
CA THR A 99 8.40 9.51 4.51
C THR A 99 7.29 9.35 5.55
N ILE A 100 6.21 8.62 5.20
CA ILE A 100 5.14 8.29 6.17
C ILE A 100 5.73 7.62 7.41
N HIS A 101 6.61 6.64 7.23
CA HIS A 101 7.31 5.96 8.32
C HIS A 101 8.05 6.94 9.21
N SER A 102 8.83 7.88 8.64
CA SER A 102 9.56 8.86 9.46
C SER A 102 8.64 9.81 10.23
N LYS A 103 7.50 10.21 9.65
CA LYS A 103 6.49 11.03 10.33
C LYS A 103 5.81 10.24 11.46
N LEU A 104 5.46 8.98 11.23
CA LEU A 104 4.86 8.12 12.26
C LEU A 104 5.83 7.84 13.41
N VAL A 105 7.11 7.59 13.14
CA VAL A 105 8.14 7.46 14.19
C VAL A 105 8.32 8.78 14.94
N GLY A 106 8.30 9.92 14.24
CA GLY A 106 8.33 11.24 14.85
C GLY A 106 7.15 11.47 15.81
N LEU A 107 5.93 11.16 15.36
CA LEU A 107 4.71 11.21 16.15
C LEU A 107 4.80 10.28 17.36
N GLN A 108 5.24 9.03 17.17
CA GLN A 108 5.37 8.05 18.25
C GLN A 108 6.25 8.57 19.39
N ASN A 109 7.38 9.19 19.05
CA ASN A 109 8.27 9.80 20.05
C ASN A 109 7.62 10.98 20.79
N LYS A 110 6.69 11.70 20.15
CA LYS A 110 5.96 12.82 20.76
C LYS A 110 4.81 12.36 21.64
N LEU A 111 4.11 11.28 21.26
CA LEU A 111 2.93 10.77 21.98
C LEU A 111 3.19 10.53 23.47
N VAL A 112 4.41 10.11 23.83
CA VAL A 112 4.83 9.88 25.24
C VAL A 112 4.71 11.12 26.12
N TYR A 113 4.79 12.33 25.53
CA TYR A 113 4.82 13.60 26.27
C TYR A 113 3.51 14.40 26.17
N LEU A 114 2.56 13.95 25.35
CA LEU A 114 1.30 14.66 25.14
C LEU A 114 0.27 14.28 26.20
N GLN A 115 -0.40 15.29 26.78
CA GLN A 115 -1.51 15.07 27.71
C GLN A 115 -2.85 14.86 27.00
N VAL A 116 -3.10 15.65 25.95
CA VAL A 116 -4.29 15.55 25.09
C VAL A 116 -3.78 15.36 23.67
N ILE A 117 -3.77 14.11 23.21
CA ILE A 117 -3.12 13.76 21.94
C ILE A 117 -3.88 14.32 20.73
N GLU A 118 -5.20 14.44 20.84
CA GLU A 118 -6.08 14.89 19.76
C GLU A 118 -5.97 16.39 19.46
N ASP A 119 -5.32 17.17 20.33
CA ASP A 119 -5.04 18.59 20.12
C ASP A 119 -3.77 18.85 19.30
N ASP A 120 -2.90 17.85 19.21
CA ASP A 120 -1.68 17.94 18.40
C ASP A 120 -2.02 17.77 16.91
N PRO A 121 -1.59 18.68 16.03
CA PRO A 121 -1.89 18.58 14.60
C PRO A 121 -1.22 17.38 13.93
N GLU A 122 -0.04 16.94 14.40
CA GLU A 122 0.68 15.81 13.83
C GLU A 122 0.00 14.47 14.15
N TYR A 123 -0.81 14.41 15.22
CA TYR A 123 -1.64 13.23 15.50
C TYR A 123 -2.64 12.94 14.38
N TRP A 124 -3.43 13.94 13.98
CA TRP A 124 -4.39 13.78 12.88
C TRP A 124 -3.70 13.64 11.51
N GLU A 125 -2.57 14.30 11.31
CA GLU A 125 -1.73 14.11 10.13
C GLU A 125 -1.24 12.66 10.02
N GLY A 126 -0.67 12.11 11.10
CA GLY A 126 -0.18 10.74 11.17
C GLY A 126 -1.26 9.71 10.86
N ILE A 127 -2.45 9.86 11.44
CA ILE A 127 -3.59 8.98 11.14
C ILE A 127 -3.99 9.10 9.66
N SER A 128 -4.02 10.32 9.12
CA SER A 128 -4.40 10.57 7.73
C SER A 128 -3.40 9.94 6.75
N LEU A 129 -2.10 10.07 7.01
CA LEU A 129 -1.03 9.46 6.21
C LEU A 129 -1.14 7.93 6.21
N ALA A 130 -1.25 7.32 7.40
CA ALA A 130 -1.41 5.87 7.54
C ALA A 130 -2.68 5.35 6.85
N LEU A 131 -3.79 6.11 6.97
CA LEU A 131 -5.04 5.78 6.31
C LEU A 131 -4.90 5.85 4.80
N ALA A 132 -4.31 6.90 4.23
CA ALA A 132 -4.17 7.07 2.78
C ALA A 132 -3.52 5.84 2.11
N VAL A 133 -2.54 5.22 2.76
CA VAL A 133 -1.84 4.05 2.23
C VAL A 133 -2.41 2.70 2.73
N GLY A 134 -3.52 2.73 3.47
CA GLY A 134 -4.22 1.53 3.91
C GLY A 134 -3.55 0.75 5.04
N TRP A 135 -2.74 1.42 5.88
CA TRP A 135 -2.15 0.84 7.10
C TRP A 135 -3.16 0.89 8.26
N LEU A 136 -4.23 0.10 8.12
CA LEU A 136 -5.42 0.16 8.97
C LEU A 136 -5.14 -0.18 10.44
N ASP A 137 -4.20 -1.07 10.71
CA ASP A 137 -3.81 -1.45 12.08
C ASP A 137 -3.27 -0.24 12.85
N ILE A 138 -2.45 0.59 12.19
CA ILE A 138 -1.91 1.82 12.76
C ILE A 138 -3.03 2.84 12.98
N VAL A 139 -3.91 3.02 11.99
CA VAL A 139 -5.04 3.95 12.08
C VAL A 139 -5.92 3.62 13.29
N VAL A 140 -6.32 2.36 13.44
CA VAL A 140 -7.21 1.95 14.54
C VAL A 140 -6.50 2.03 15.88
N LYS A 141 -5.21 1.67 15.96
CA LYS A 141 -4.43 1.85 17.19
C LYS A 141 -4.35 3.31 17.61
N LEU A 142 -4.03 4.21 16.69
CA LEU A 142 -3.96 5.65 16.97
C LEU A 142 -5.33 6.20 17.39
N LEU A 143 -6.41 5.89 16.65
CA LEU A 143 -7.77 6.32 17.01
C LEU A 143 -8.18 5.85 18.42
N ARG A 144 -7.75 4.65 18.84
CA ARG A 144 -8.05 4.11 20.17
C ARG A 144 -7.21 4.70 21.31
N LEU A 145 -6.19 5.50 21.01
CA LEU A 145 -5.47 6.28 22.02
C LEU A 145 -6.18 7.58 22.38
N HIS A 146 -7.17 7.97 21.57
CA HIS A 146 -7.87 9.23 21.71
C HIS A 146 -8.41 9.44 23.13
N GLY A 147 -8.31 10.66 23.67
CA GLY A 147 -8.65 10.95 25.07
C GLY A 147 -10.07 10.58 25.48
N SER A 148 -11.01 10.53 24.53
CA SER A 148 -12.41 10.12 24.77
C SER A 148 -12.58 8.65 25.21
N TYR A 149 -11.55 7.80 25.15
CA TYR A 149 -11.60 6.44 25.71
C TYR A 149 -11.25 6.38 27.21
N GLN A 150 -10.81 7.48 27.82
CA GLN A 150 -10.46 7.49 29.24
C GLN A 150 -11.73 7.41 30.11
N LEU A 151 -11.78 6.42 31.00
CA LEU A 151 -12.95 6.03 31.79
C LEU A 151 -13.51 7.15 32.69
N ASP A 152 -12.68 8.12 33.07
CA ASP A 152 -13.03 9.26 33.91
C ASP A 152 -13.72 10.40 33.14
N GLN A 153 -13.78 10.34 31.81
CA GLN A 153 -14.36 11.39 30.95
C GLN A 153 -15.58 10.95 30.12
N ILE A 154 -16.02 9.69 30.22
CA ILE A 154 -17.03 9.09 29.33
C ILE A 154 -18.38 9.82 29.40
N ASP A 155 -18.81 10.28 30.58
CA ASP A 155 -20.13 10.92 30.74
C ASP A 155 -20.27 12.25 29.99
N ASN A 156 -19.17 13.00 29.76
CA ASN A 156 -19.19 14.29 29.05
C ASN A 156 -18.73 14.21 27.59
N ARG A 157 -18.16 13.07 27.16
CA ARG A 157 -17.58 12.88 25.81
C ARG A 157 -18.18 11.69 25.05
N GLU A 158 -19.34 11.16 25.48
CA GLU A 158 -19.97 9.98 24.88
C GLU A 158 -20.15 10.10 23.37
N THR A 159 -20.71 11.22 22.87
CA THR A 159 -20.89 11.45 21.42
C THR A 159 -19.58 11.48 20.67
N GLU A 160 -18.55 12.09 21.26
CA GLU A 160 -17.22 12.16 20.67
C GLU A 160 -16.58 10.77 20.61
N ASN A 161 -16.64 10.00 21.70
CA ASN A 161 -16.22 8.60 21.74
C ASN A 161 -16.95 7.77 20.66
N GLY A 162 -18.28 7.90 20.58
CA GLY A 162 -19.09 7.19 19.59
C GLY A 162 -18.70 7.52 18.15
N LEU A 163 -18.33 8.77 17.86
CA LEU A 163 -17.82 9.15 16.53
C LEU A 163 -16.43 8.55 16.27
N VAL A 164 -15.50 8.62 17.23
CA VAL A 164 -14.16 8.03 17.10
C VAL A 164 -14.26 6.52 16.88
N GLU A 165 -15.07 5.82 17.67
CA GLU A 165 -15.29 4.37 17.54
C GLU A 165 -15.97 4.03 16.20
N ALA A 166 -16.95 4.82 15.75
CA ALA A 166 -17.60 4.60 14.45
C ALA A 166 -16.58 4.69 13.30
N VAL A 167 -15.67 5.68 13.32
CA VAL A 167 -14.61 5.80 12.31
C VAL A 167 -13.58 4.67 12.45
N ALA A 168 -13.22 4.26 13.67
CA ALA A 168 -12.33 3.13 13.89
C ALA A 168 -12.92 1.83 13.36
N VAL A 169 -14.23 1.60 13.55
CA VAL A 169 -14.95 0.45 12.99
C VAL A 169 -14.95 0.51 11.45
N LEU A 170 -15.24 1.66 10.85
CA LEU A 170 -15.19 1.82 9.39
C LEU A 170 -13.78 1.54 8.84
N ALA A 171 -12.73 2.04 9.49
CA ALA A 171 -11.35 1.72 9.11
C ALA A 171 -11.07 0.21 9.24
N SER A 172 -11.44 -0.41 10.36
CA SER A 172 -11.18 -1.83 10.64
C SER A 172 -11.93 -2.79 9.71
N THR A 173 -13.04 -2.34 9.12
CA THR A 173 -13.94 -3.13 8.27
C THR A 173 -13.77 -2.83 6.78
N MET A 174 -12.81 -1.96 6.41
CA MET A 174 -12.53 -1.62 5.01
C MET A 174 -12.37 -2.89 4.16
N PRO A 175 -13.13 -3.06 3.07
CA PRO A 175 -13.00 -4.23 2.22
C PRO A 175 -11.65 -4.29 1.53
N ARG A 176 -11.00 -5.46 1.54
CA ARG A 176 -9.68 -5.72 0.97
C ARG A 176 -9.77 -6.88 -0.01
N MET A 177 -9.17 -6.74 -1.19
CA MET A 177 -9.15 -7.80 -2.19
C MET A 177 -7.92 -8.67 -1.93
N ARG A 178 -8.04 -9.72 -1.12
CA ARG A 178 -6.91 -10.56 -0.72
C ARG A 178 -7.31 -12.04 -0.64
N PRO A 179 -6.42 -12.98 -1.04
CA PRO A 179 -6.66 -14.41 -0.85
C PRO A 179 -6.90 -14.76 0.62
N ASP A 180 -5.99 -14.49 1.56
CA ASP A 180 -6.22 -14.81 2.97
C ASP A 180 -5.95 -13.62 3.90
N SER A 181 -6.71 -13.48 4.98
CA SER A 181 -6.41 -12.52 6.04
C SER A 181 -5.21 -13.05 6.82
N ALA A 182 -4.04 -12.41 6.63
CA ALA A 182 -2.91 -12.69 7.50
C ALA A 182 -3.31 -12.38 8.95
N MET A 183 -2.98 -13.29 9.87
CA MET A 183 -3.32 -13.16 11.28
C MET A 183 -2.88 -11.78 11.80
N GLY A 184 -3.83 -10.99 12.29
CA GLY A 184 -3.57 -9.66 12.86
C GLY A 184 -3.75 -8.45 11.92
N ARG A 185 -4.02 -8.63 10.62
CA ARG A 185 -4.30 -7.51 9.71
C ARG A 185 -5.78 -7.16 9.66
N LEU A 186 -6.12 -5.89 9.87
CA LEU A 186 -7.48 -5.36 9.76
C LEU A 186 -7.97 -5.27 8.30
N GLY A 187 -9.29 -5.17 8.15
CA GLY A 187 -10.00 -5.16 6.87
C GLY A 187 -10.74 -6.47 6.58
N GLN A 188 -11.84 -6.37 5.84
CA GLN A 188 -12.63 -7.54 5.45
C GLN A 188 -12.11 -8.10 4.12
N CYS A 189 -11.53 -9.29 4.14
CA CYS A 189 -10.91 -9.89 2.95
C CYS A 189 -11.95 -10.57 2.04
N TYR A 190 -11.84 -10.30 0.74
CA TYR A 190 -12.66 -10.90 -0.31
C TYR A 190 -11.77 -11.56 -1.36
N LYS A 191 -12.09 -12.81 -1.73
CA LYS A 191 -11.39 -13.59 -2.76
C LYS A 191 -11.88 -13.30 -4.17
N ASN A 192 -13.12 -12.85 -4.31
CA ASN A 192 -13.77 -12.65 -5.60
C ASN A 192 -14.19 -11.20 -5.81
N LYS A 193 -14.14 -10.77 -7.07
CA LYS A 193 -14.40 -9.39 -7.48
C LYS A 193 -15.84 -8.94 -7.21
N SER A 194 -16.82 -9.83 -7.38
CA SER A 194 -18.24 -9.45 -7.24
C SER A 194 -18.59 -9.12 -5.79
N ASP A 195 -18.19 -9.98 -4.86
CA ASP A 195 -18.47 -9.80 -3.43
C ASP A 195 -17.68 -8.63 -2.87
N PHE A 196 -16.44 -8.45 -3.30
CA PHE A 196 -15.67 -7.25 -2.96
C PHE A 196 -16.37 -5.98 -3.42
N ILE A 197 -16.84 -5.88 -4.67
CA ILE A 197 -17.50 -4.66 -5.16
C ILE A 197 -18.76 -4.36 -4.35
N LYS A 198 -19.58 -5.38 -4.07
CA LYS A 198 -20.78 -5.22 -3.23
C LYS A 198 -20.42 -4.72 -1.83
N ALA A 199 -19.40 -5.31 -1.21
CA ALA A 199 -18.93 -4.90 0.10
C ALA A 199 -18.34 -3.49 0.09
N TRP A 200 -17.56 -3.16 -0.94
CA TRP A 200 -16.94 -1.86 -1.16
C TRP A 200 -17.98 -0.75 -1.28
N GLU A 201 -19.01 -0.94 -2.09
CA GLU A 201 -20.11 -0.01 -2.25
C GLU A 201 -20.93 0.15 -0.96
N LYS A 202 -21.21 -0.97 -0.26
CA LYS A 202 -21.91 -0.95 1.03
C LYS A 202 -21.11 -0.18 2.08
N TRP A 203 -19.81 -0.43 2.17
CA TRP A 203 -18.90 0.24 3.11
C TRP A 203 -18.84 1.75 2.83
N ARG A 204 -18.71 2.16 1.57
CA ARG A 204 -18.80 3.57 1.18
C ARG A 204 -20.16 4.20 1.54
N GLY A 205 -21.24 3.44 1.40
CA GLY A 205 -22.58 3.87 1.83
C GLY A 205 -22.66 4.13 3.34
N GLN A 206 -22.00 3.30 4.16
CA GLN A 206 -21.91 3.51 5.60
C GLN A 206 -21.10 4.77 5.95
N ILE A 207 -19.99 5.00 5.26
CA ILE A 207 -19.18 6.22 5.42
C ILE A 207 -20.01 7.46 5.07
N ALA A 208 -20.70 7.47 3.92
CA ALA A 208 -21.55 8.58 3.51
C ALA A 208 -22.69 8.84 4.51
N LYS A 209 -23.31 7.77 5.04
CA LYS A 209 -24.34 7.89 6.08
C LYS A 209 -23.78 8.52 7.36
N LEU A 210 -22.58 8.13 7.78
CA LEU A 210 -21.93 8.74 8.94
C LEU A 210 -21.58 10.20 8.65
N ASP A 211 -21.03 10.53 7.48
CA ASP A 211 -20.68 11.89 7.05
C ASP A 211 -21.91 12.84 7.05
N CYS A 212 -23.11 12.32 6.78
CA CYS A 212 -24.36 13.10 6.85
C CYS A 212 -25.04 13.11 8.23
N SER A 213 -24.43 12.55 9.28
CA SER A 213 -25.07 12.40 10.59
C SER A 213 -25.27 13.73 11.35
N ALA A 214 -26.29 13.81 12.20
CA ALA A 214 -26.46 14.94 13.13
C ALA A 214 -25.44 14.92 14.29
N PHE A 215 -24.80 13.78 14.57
CA PHE A 215 -23.83 13.63 15.66
C PHE A 215 -22.61 14.57 15.53
N TRP A 216 -22.30 15.06 14.33
CA TRP A 216 -21.21 16.02 14.12
C TRP A 216 -21.45 17.38 14.77
N VAL A 217 -22.70 17.80 14.88
CA VAL A 217 -23.06 19.07 15.53
C VAL A 217 -22.95 18.94 17.05
N GLN A 218 -23.17 17.72 17.56
CA GLN A 218 -23.12 17.39 18.98
C GLN A 218 -21.69 17.11 19.47
N CYS A 219 -20.72 16.89 18.56
CA CYS A 219 -19.31 16.80 18.90
C CYS A 219 -18.74 18.20 19.18
N GLY A 220 -18.55 18.50 20.47
CA GLY A 220 -18.01 19.78 20.93
C GLY A 220 -16.52 19.98 20.65
N HIS A 221 -15.75 18.89 20.52
CA HIS A 221 -14.31 18.97 20.29
C HIS A 221 -13.99 19.25 18.82
N HIS A 222 -13.56 20.49 18.54
CA HIS A 222 -13.35 20.97 17.17
C HIS A 222 -12.30 20.15 16.40
N ARG A 223 -11.14 19.90 17.03
CA ARG A 223 -10.02 19.16 16.41
C ARG A 223 -10.43 17.72 16.07
N THR A 224 -11.13 17.06 16.98
CA THR A 224 -11.66 15.71 16.74
C THR A 224 -12.62 15.68 15.57
N ARG A 225 -13.55 16.63 15.54
CA ARG A 225 -14.52 16.74 14.45
C ARG A 225 -13.84 16.95 13.10
N GLU A 226 -12.89 17.88 13.00
CA GLU A 226 -12.14 18.12 11.75
C GLU A 226 -11.29 16.93 11.34
N GLY A 227 -10.56 16.34 12.29
CA GLY A 227 -9.73 15.17 12.08
C GLY A 227 -10.53 13.99 11.54
N LEU A 228 -11.60 13.59 12.24
CA LEU A 228 -12.48 12.51 11.81
C LEU A 228 -13.13 12.79 10.45
N ARG A 229 -13.57 14.03 10.19
CA ARG A 229 -14.13 14.41 8.89
C ARG A 229 -13.09 14.25 7.77
N ASN A 230 -11.84 14.66 8.01
CA ASN A 230 -10.76 14.45 7.05
C ASN A 230 -10.58 12.96 6.72
N LEU A 231 -10.61 12.08 7.72
CA LEU A 231 -10.51 10.63 7.52
C LEU A 231 -11.66 10.09 6.67
N LEU A 232 -12.90 10.53 6.89
CA LEU A 232 -14.04 10.12 6.06
C LEU A 232 -13.89 10.59 4.61
N GLN A 233 -13.40 11.83 4.40
CA GLN A 233 -13.17 12.33 3.04
C GLN A 233 -12.09 11.54 2.31
N ILE A 234 -11.03 11.10 3.01
CA ILE A 234 -10.04 10.15 2.46
C ILE A 234 -10.73 8.83 2.09
N MET A 235 -11.51 8.24 2.99
CA MET A 235 -12.22 6.97 2.73
C MET A 235 -13.23 7.06 1.57
N LEU A 236 -13.86 8.23 1.39
CA LEU A 236 -14.75 8.53 0.27
C LEU A 236 -14.00 8.80 -1.05
N GLY A 237 -12.68 8.83 -1.05
CA GLY A 237 -11.89 9.03 -2.27
C GLY A 237 -11.79 10.51 -2.69
N ASN A 238 -11.89 11.46 -1.75
CA ASN A 238 -11.68 12.86 -2.06
C ASN A 238 -10.20 13.11 -2.42
N LEU A 239 -9.95 13.47 -3.68
CA LEU A 239 -8.60 13.61 -4.22
C LEU A 239 -7.77 14.66 -3.47
N ASN A 240 -8.38 15.76 -3.02
CA ASN A 240 -7.64 16.82 -2.32
C ASN A 240 -7.16 16.34 -0.95
N ASN A 241 -8.02 15.65 -0.21
CA ASN A 241 -7.67 15.10 1.10
C ASN A 241 -6.63 13.97 0.96
N ILE A 242 -6.77 13.10 -0.05
CA ILE A 242 -5.76 12.06 -0.33
C ILE A 242 -4.42 12.67 -0.72
N THR A 243 -4.41 13.66 -1.62
CA THR A 243 -3.17 14.33 -2.05
C THR A 243 -2.50 15.01 -0.86
N SER A 244 -3.27 15.62 0.03
CA SER A 244 -2.74 16.25 1.26
C SER A 244 -2.22 15.22 2.28
N ALA A 245 -2.74 13.99 2.23
CA ALA A 245 -2.37 12.87 3.09
C ALA A 245 -1.38 11.90 2.44
N THR A 246 -0.65 12.33 1.40
CA THR A 246 0.43 11.55 0.77
C THR A 246 1.64 12.46 0.53
N CYS A 247 2.83 11.91 0.69
CA CYS A 247 4.12 12.59 0.58
C CYS A 247 4.87 12.20 -0.71
N HIS A 248 4.52 11.08 -1.35
CA HIS A 248 5.19 10.58 -2.55
C HIS A 248 4.20 10.02 -3.58
N TRP A 249 4.51 10.09 -4.88
CA TRP A 249 3.60 9.64 -5.95
C TRP A 249 3.17 8.17 -5.80
N MET A 250 4.03 7.32 -5.23
CA MET A 250 3.72 5.90 -5.02
C MET A 250 2.62 5.71 -3.97
N GLU A 251 2.64 6.53 -2.92
CA GLU A 251 1.59 6.55 -1.89
C GLU A 251 0.27 7.01 -2.51
N LEU A 252 0.30 8.12 -3.28
CA LEU A 252 -0.87 8.62 -4.01
C LEU A 252 -1.42 7.59 -5.00
N PHE A 253 -0.54 6.89 -5.71
CA PHE A 253 -0.89 5.83 -6.65
C PHE A 253 -1.60 4.67 -5.95
N ILE A 254 -1.11 4.24 -4.79
CA ILE A 254 -1.76 3.20 -3.96
C ILE A 254 -3.12 3.69 -3.45
N SER A 255 -3.19 4.93 -2.93
CA SER A 255 -4.42 5.56 -2.44
C SER A 255 -5.52 5.60 -3.52
N HIS A 256 -5.15 5.80 -4.79
CA HIS A 256 -6.11 5.75 -5.90
C HIS A 256 -6.78 4.37 -6.03
N PHE A 257 -6.03 3.28 -5.91
CA PHE A 257 -6.63 1.94 -5.94
C PHE A 257 -7.47 1.70 -4.71
N LEU A 258 -6.97 2.07 -3.54
CA LEU A 258 -7.69 1.89 -2.30
C LEU A 258 -9.00 2.66 -2.35
N TYR A 259 -9.01 3.98 -2.50
CA TYR A 259 -10.20 4.78 -2.18
C TYR A 259 -11.03 5.25 -3.38
N MET A 260 -10.47 5.24 -4.60
CA MET A 260 -11.14 5.82 -5.77
C MET A 260 -11.56 4.76 -6.79
N ARG A 261 -10.63 3.88 -7.16
CA ARG A 261 -10.83 2.92 -8.24
C ARG A 261 -10.06 1.62 -7.98
N PRO A 262 -10.64 0.68 -7.22
CA PRO A 262 -9.97 -0.59 -6.85
C PRO A 262 -9.61 -1.47 -8.04
N PHE A 263 -10.22 -1.26 -9.21
CA PHE A 263 -9.86 -1.96 -10.43
C PHE A 263 -9.62 -0.98 -11.58
N THR A 264 -8.38 -0.91 -12.06
CA THR A 264 -8.04 -0.24 -13.32
C THR A 264 -8.25 -1.15 -14.52
N VAL A 265 -8.40 -0.55 -15.70
CA VAL A 265 -8.75 -1.22 -16.97
C VAL A 265 -7.58 -1.97 -17.63
N GLY A 266 -6.47 -2.21 -16.91
CA GLY A 266 -5.25 -2.84 -17.41
C GLY A 266 -3.99 -2.00 -17.22
N LEU A 267 -2.84 -2.52 -17.66
CA LEU A 267 -1.51 -1.91 -17.49
C LEU A 267 -1.42 -0.47 -18.01
N GLU A 268 -2.05 -0.17 -19.14
CA GLU A 268 -2.04 1.18 -19.71
C GLU A 268 -2.80 2.19 -18.83
N GLY A 269 -3.91 1.77 -18.23
CA GLY A 269 -4.64 2.59 -17.27
C GLY A 269 -3.83 2.87 -16.01
N MET A 270 -3.09 1.87 -15.52
CA MET A 270 -2.18 2.02 -14.38
C MET A 270 -1.02 2.96 -14.71
N ARG A 271 -0.43 2.83 -15.91
CA ARG A 271 0.64 3.73 -16.37
C ARG A 271 0.16 5.18 -16.44
N SER A 272 -1.00 5.43 -17.03
CA SER A 272 -1.58 6.78 -17.11
C SER A 272 -1.83 7.36 -15.72
N LEU A 273 -2.30 6.54 -14.79
CA LEU A 273 -2.52 6.96 -13.40
C LEU A 273 -1.20 7.28 -12.68
N ALA A 274 -0.18 6.42 -12.80
CA ALA A 274 1.13 6.66 -12.22
C ALA A 274 1.75 7.97 -12.76
N GLN A 275 1.64 8.22 -14.06
CA GLN A 275 2.09 9.49 -14.67
C GLN A 275 1.38 10.71 -14.08
N LYS A 276 0.07 10.61 -13.81
CA LYS A 276 -0.68 11.69 -13.14
C LYS A 276 -0.22 11.90 -11.69
N CYS A 277 0.08 10.83 -10.97
CA CYS A 277 0.56 10.91 -9.58
C CYS A 277 1.94 11.58 -9.52
N VAL A 278 2.87 11.19 -10.42
CA VAL A 278 4.18 11.84 -10.55
C VAL A 278 4.03 13.32 -10.91
N ALA A 279 3.15 13.66 -11.85
CA ALA A 279 2.90 15.04 -12.21
C ALA A 279 2.33 15.88 -11.05
N ALA A 280 1.48 15.28 -10.22
CA ALA A 280 0.91 15.93 -9.03
C ALA A 280 1.98 16.24 -7.97
N GLU A 281 2.99 15.37 -7.83
CA GLU A 281 4.14 15.57 -6.94
C GLU A 281 5.08 16.67 -7.43
N THR A 282 5.31 16.78 -8.76
CA THR A 282 6.26 17.75 -9.36
C THR A 282 5.93 19.25 -9.19
N ARG A 283 4.95 19.63 -8.36
CA ARG A 283 4.84 21.00 -7.81
C ARG A 283 5.86 21.29 -6.70
N ASN A 284 6.46 20.26 -6.08
CA ASN A 284 7.63 20.37 -5.22
C ASN A 284 8.79 19.60 -5.87
N GLN A 285 9.96 20.24 -5.96
CA GLN A 285 11.08 19.78 -6.78
C GLN A 285 11.77 18.53 -6.19
N PHE A 286 11.89 17.42 -6.96
CA PHE A 286 13.18 16.82 -7.36
C PHE A 286 13.03 15.59 -8.28
N LYS A 287 14.05 15.40 -9.12
CA LYS A 287 14.20 14.34 -10.12
C LYS A 287 14.88 13.10 -9.54
N TRP A 288 14.11 12.11 -9.09
CA TRP A 288 14.65 10.75 -8.85
C TRP A 288 13.91 9.66 -9.64
N PHE A 289 12.68 9.93 -10.08
CA PHE A 289 11.84 9.00 -10.84
C PHE A 289 11.49 9.43 -12.28
N ASP A 290 12.27 10.31 -12.92
CA ASP A 290 12.28 10.39 -14.40
C ASP A 290 12.59 9.01 -15.02
N GLY A 291 13.25 8.14 -14.25
CA GLY A 291 13.47 6.73 -14.54
C GLY A 291 12.24 5.82 -14.51
N VAL A 292 11.10 6.18 -13.90
CA VAL A 292 9.88 5.33 -13.88
C VAL A 292 8.90 5.61 -15.01
N ALA A 293 8.86 6.85 -15.49
CA ALA A 293 8.31 7.13 -16.83
C ALA A 293 9.15 6.41 -17.92
N GLU A 294 10.47 6.28 -17.71
CA GLU A 294 11.36 5.36 -18.46
C GLU A 294 11.19 3.87 -18.06
N TRP A 295 10.70 3.50 -16.87
CA TRP A 295 10.42 2.09 -16.49
C TRP A 295 9.28 1.52 -17.32
N TYR A 296 8.21 2.27 -17.55
CA TYR A 296 7.15 1.79 -18.45
C TYR A 296 7.56 1.91 -19.94
N SER A 297 8.63 2.66 -20.24
CA SER A 297 9.31 2.69 -21.53
C SER A 297 10.53 1.76 -21.53
N TRP A 298 10.30 0.46 -21.31
CA TRP A 298 11.29 -0.64 -21.33
C TRP A 298 12.06 -0.83 -22.67
N ARG A 299 12.09 0.17 -23.57
CA ARG A 299 12.96 0.16 -24.76
C ARG A 299 14.43 0.39 -24.43
N LYS A 300 14.76 1.12 -23.37
CA LYS A 300 16.16 1.47 -23.02
C LYS A 300 16.88 0.37 -22.21
N TYR A 301 16.14 -0.36 -21.36
CA TYR A 301 16.68 -1.47 -20.55
C TYR A 301 16.71 -2.83 -21.24
N ARG A 302 16.18 -2.94 -22.47
CA ARG A 302 16.44 -4.09 -23.35
C ARG A 302 17.94 -4.39 -23.44
N GLY A 303 18.81 -3.38 -23.41
CA GLY A 303 20.26 -3.55 -23.50
C GLY A 303 20.94 -4.08 -22.23
N CYS A 304 20.38 -3.84 -21.04
CA CYS A 304 20.92 -4.36 -19.77
C CYS A 304 20.36 -5.74 -19.46
N PHE A 305 19.05 -5.93 -19.66
CA PHE A 305 18.41 -7.24 -19.49
C PHE A 305 18.83 -8.23 -20.58
N SER A 306 19.07 -7.78 -21.84
CA SER A 306 19.69 -8.61 -22.89
C SER A 306 21.14 -9.00 -22.55
N ARG A 307 21.90 -8.16 -21.84
CA ARG A 307 23.27 -8.48 -21.42
C ARG A 307 23.31 -9.45 -20.24
N VAL A 308 22.37 -9.33 -19.30
CA VAL A 308 22.19 -10.27 -18.19
C VAL A 308 21.63 -11.60 -18.72
N LEU A 309 20.60 -11.59 -19.57
CA LEU A 309 20.08 -12.80 -20.23
C LEU A 309 21.09 -13.41 -21.21
N LYS A 310 21.88 -12.64 -21.96
CA LYS A 310 22.98 -13.19 -22.80
C LYS A 310 24.08 -13.81 -21.96
N ARG A 311 24.41 -13.25 -20.79
CA ARG A 311 25.37 -13.85 -19.85
C ARG A 311 24.82 -15.11 -19.18
N ILE A 312 23.52 -15.16 -18.91
CA ILE A 312 22.85 -16.38 -18.41
C ILE A 312 22.75 -17.45 -19.51
N TRP A 313 22.50 -17.05 -20.77
CA TRP A 313 22.47 -17.94 -21.94
C TRP A 313 23.85 -18.37 -22.47
N THR A 314 24.96 -17.86 -21.93
CA THR A 314 26.32 -18.26 -22.32
C THR A 314 27.00 -19.16 -21.29
N VAL A 315 26.31 -19.53 -20.21
CA VAL A 315 26.86 -20.43 -19.17
C VAL A 315 26.55 -21.90 -19.40
N ASP A 316 25.58 -22.25 -20.26
CA ASP A 316 25.39 -23.63 -20.73
C ASP A 316 25.71 -23.74 -22.22
N GLY A 317 26.90 -24.26 -22.50
CA GLY A 317 27.51 -24.34 -23.83
C GLY A 317 26.80 -25.27 -24.80
N TYR A 318 25.70 -24.81 -25.40
CA TYR A 318 25.18 -25.37 -26.65
C TYR A 318 24.98 -24.26 -27.69
N THR A 319 25.97 -24.14 -28.57
CA THR A 319 25.90 -23.36 -29.80
C THR A 319 24.88 -23.97 -30.75
N CYS A 320 23.71 -23.35 -30.91
CA CYS A 320 22.85 -23.61 -32.07
C CYS A 320 23.36 -22.74 -33.24
N HIS A 321 24.00 -23.40 -34.21
CA HIS A 321 24.42 -22.77 -35.46
C HIS A 321 23.21 -22.15 -36.17
N ARG A 322 23.36 -20.88 -36.56
CA ARG A 322 22.55 -20.27 -37.62
C ARG A 322 22.69 -21.13 -38.88
N VAL A 323 21.59 -21.70 -39.34
CA VAL A 323 21.42 -21.96 -40.77
C VAL A 323 20.78 -20.70 -41.33
N ALA A 324 21.63 -19.91 -41.99
CA ALA A 324 21.20 -18.94 -42.97
C ALA A 324 21.03 -19.66 -44.32
N ASP A 325 20.21 -19.04 -45.17
CA ASP A 325 20.12 -19.18 -46.62
C ASP A 325 19.15 -20.24 -47.19
N SER A 326 17.97 -19.77 -47.61
CA SER A 326 17.47 -19.77 -49.01
C SER A 326 16.19 -18.96 -49.11
#